data_AF-A0A1I1QND2-F1
#
_entry.id   AF-A0A1I1QND2-F1
#
_cell.length_a   1.000
_cell.length_b   1.000
_cell.length_c   1.000
_cell.angle_alpha   90.00
_cell.angle_beta   90.00
_cell.angle_gamma   90.00
#
_symmetry.space_group_name_H-M   'P 1'
#
loop_
_entity.id
_entity.type
_entity.pdbx_description
1 polymer ?
#
loop_
_entity_poly.entity_id
_entity_poly.type
_entity_poly.pdbx_seq_one_letter_code
_entity_poly.pdbx_strand_id
1 'polypeptide(L)'
;MSHILNPLERSALTALRDGWIATNAVSGLRFSRRPLESLRTMGLAIVTPSGRNDRQFGYAIAADGWRCIYGFTREQLDSFPDTAPAPFRVWQWPLAELPRASAA
;
A
#
# COMPACT_ATOMS: atom_id res chain seq x y z
N MET A 1 -18.40 -3.11 -1.28
CA MET A 1 -17.75 -4.35 -1.76
C MET A 1 -16.27 -4.24 -1.46
N SER A 2 -15.69 -5.22 -0.77
CA SER A 2 -14.25 -5.25 -0.49
C SER A 2 -13.50 -5.92 -1.65
N HIS A 3 -12.40 -5.32 -2.09
CA HIS A 3 -11.53 -5.80 -3.17
C HIS A 3 -10.36 -6.57 -2.59
N ILE A 4 -10.18 -7.82 -3.01
CA ILE A 4 -9.01 -8.62 -2.69
C ILE A 4 -7.98 -8.36 -3.78
N LEU A 5 -6.80 -7.85 -3.40
CA LEU A 5 -5.75 -7.53 -4.36
C LEU A 5 -5.32 -8.79 -5.10
N ASN A 6 -5.17 -8.68 -6.43
CA ASN A 6 -4.61 -9.76 -7.26
C ASN A 6 -3.07 -9.83 -7.11
N PRO A 7 -2.40 -10.90 -7.60
CA PRO A 7 -0.96 -11.07 -7.42
C PRO A 7 -0.09 -9.90 -7.93
N LEU A 8 -0.49 -9.22 -9.01
CA LEU A 8 0.23 -8.07 -9.57
C LEU A 8 0.04 -6.82 -8.70
N GLU A 9 -1.17 -6.58 -8.20
CA GLU A 9 -1.46 -5.49 -7.25
C GLU A 9 -0.72 -5.69 -5.93
N ARG A 10 -0.67 -6.91 -5.41
CA ARG A 10 0.12 -7.25 -4.21
C ARG A 10 1.60 -6.99 -4.43
N SER A 11 2.13 -7.38 -5.59
CA SER A 11 3.53 -7.15 -5.95
C SER A 11 3.84 -5.66 -6.07
N ALA A 12 2.96 -4.90 -6.72
CA ALA A 12 3.10 -3.45 -6.85
C ALA A 12 3.02 -2.73 -5.51
N LEU A 13 2.07 -3.10 -4.65
CA LEU A 13 1.93 -2.50 -3.32
C LEU A 13 3.11 -2.86 -2.40
N THR A 14 3.67 -4.07 -2.53
CA THR A 14 4.90 -4.46 -1.83
C THR A 14 6.10 -3.64 -2.31
N ALA A 15 6.23 -3.42 -3.62
CA ALA A 15 7.30 -2.58 -4.15
C ALA A 15 7.18 -1.13 -3.66
N LEU A 16 5.96 -0.59 -3.57
CA LEU A 16 5.71 0.75 -3.02
C LEU A 16 5.98 0.87 -1.52
N ARG A 17 5.79 -0.22 -0.77
CA ARG A 17 6.18 -0.30 0.64
C ARG A 17 7.70 -0.14 0.79
N ASP A 18 8.47 -0.75 -0.11
CA ASP A 18 9.93 -0.74 -0.07
C ASP A 18 10.52 0.58 -0.59
N GLY A 19 9.77 1.35 -1.39
CA GLY A 19 10.17 2.69 -1.79
C GLY A 19 9.29 3.34 -2.84
N TRP A 20 9.66 4.57 -3.19
CA TRP A 20 9.01 5.35 -4.25
C TRP A 20 9.37 4.82 -5.64
N ILE A 21 8.39 4.79 -6.54
CA ILE A 21 8.55 4.27 -7.90
C ILE A 21 8.26 5.38 -8.90
N ALA A 22 9.25 5.79 -9.69
CA ALA A 22 9.07 6.81 -10.72
C ALA A 22 8.04 6.38 -11.77
N THR A 23 7.19 7.31 -12.22
CA THR A 23 6.15 7.03 -13.23
C THR A 23 6.70 6.61 -14.60
N ASN A 24 7.96 6.94 -14.89
CA ASN A 24 8.69 6.56 -16.10
C ASN A 24 9.56 5.29 -15.93
N ALA A 25 9.80 4.83 -14.70
CA ALA A 25 10.66 3.68 -14.40
C ALA A 25 9.91 2.33 -14.37
N VAL A 26 8.64 2.31 -14.75
CA VAL A 26 7.78 1.12 -14.68
C VAL A 26 8.28 -0.04 -15.56
N SER A 27 9.09 0.26 -16.58
CA SER A 27 9.69 -0.74 -17.48
C SER A 27 10.67 -1.70 -16.77
N GLY A 28 11.19 -1.32 -15.60
CA GLY A 28 12.10 -2.17 -14.80
C GLY A 28 11.41 -3.09 -13.80
N LEU A 29 10.08 -2.98 -13.66
CA LEU A 29 9.31 -3.77 -12.69
C LEU A 29 8.77 -5.05 -13.36
N ARG A 30 8.55 -6.09 -12.56
CA ARG A 30 7.90 -7.34 -13.02
C ARG A 30 6.40 -7.16 -13.33
N PHE A 31 5.90 -5.92 -13.35
CA PHE A 31 4.50 -5.58 -13.58
C PHE A 31 4.40 -4.27 -14.38
N SER A 32 3.29 -4.11 -15.10
CA SER A 32 3.02 -2.91 -15.89
C SER A 32 2.50 -1.75 -15.02
N ARG A 33 2.28 -0.57 -15.62
CA ARG A 33 1.68 0.58 -14.93
C ARG A 33 0.26 0.34 -14.42
N ARG A 34 -0.48 -0.64 -14.98
CA ARG A 34 -1.90 -0.87 -14.65
C ARG A 34 -2.15 -1.18 -13.16
N PRO A 35 -1.41 -2.11 -12.51
CA PRO A 35 -1.49 -2.31 -11.06
C PRO A 35 -1.31 -1.04 -10.23
N LEU A 36 -0.35 -0.16 -10.58
CA LEU A 36 -0.10 1.08 -9.84
C LEU A 36 -1.29 2.06 -9.94
N GLU A 37 -1.89 2.18 -11.13
CA GLU A 37 -3.10 3.00 -11.32
C GLU A 37 -4.32 2.41 -10.62
N SER A 38 -4.46 1.08 -10.58
CA SER A 38 -5.50 0.39 -9.80
C SER A 38 -5.37 0.74 -8.32
N LEU A 39 -4.17 0.60 -7.75
CA LEU A 39 -3.87 0.96 -6.37
C LEU A 39 -4.12 2.45 -6.09
N ARG A 40 -3.75 3.34 -7.02
CA ARG A 40 -4.02 4.78 -6.91
C ARG A 40 -5.52 5.07 -6.87
N THR A 41 -6.30 4.41 -7.72
CA THR A 41 -7.75 4.56 -7.79
C THR A 41 -8.43 4.09 -6.51
N MET A 42 -7.87 3.06 -5.86
CA MET A 42 -8.32 2.58 -4.54
C MET A 42 -7.84 3.43 -3.36
N GLY A 43 -7.01 4.44 -3.58
CA GLY A 43 -6.41 5.25 -2.51
C GLY A 43 -5.25 4.55 -1.77
N LEU A 44 -4.78 3.40 -2.24
CA LEU A 44 -3.68 2.64 -1.64
C LEU A 44 -2.30 3.17 -2.04
N ALA A 45 -2.25 3.95 -3.12
CA ALA A 45 -1.05 4.62 -3.61
C ALA A 45 -1.38 6.08 -3.95
N ILE A 46 -0.39 6.95 -3.84
CA ILE A 46 -0.47 8.36 -4.24
C ILE A 46 0.62 8.69 -5.25
N VAL A 47 0.36 9.68 -6.10
CA VAL A 47 1.40 10.25 -6.97
C VAL A 47 1.96 11.47 -6.26
N THR A 48 3.26 11.46 -6.02
CA THR A 48 3.98 12.51 -5.32
C THR A 48 5.27 12.87 -6.06
N PRO A 49 5.71 14.14 -6.04
CA PRO A 49 7.02 14.50 -6.54
C PRO A 49 8.13 13.71 -5.82
N SER A 50 9.22 13.46 -6.54
CA SER A 50 10.47 13.00 -5.95
C SER A 50 10.92 14.00 -4.88
N GLY A 51 11.29 13.51 -3.71
CA GLY A 51 11.86 14.35 -2.64
C GLY A 51 13.21 14.96 -3.01
N ARG A 52 13.85 14.49 -4.09
CA ARG A 52 14.99 15.15 -4.73
C ARG A 52 14.45 16.03 -5.84
N ASN A 53 14.89 17.29 -5.87
CA ASN A 53 14.46 18.47 -6.62
C ASN A 53 14.29 18.35 -8.17
N ASP A 54 13.98 17.17 -8.68
CA ASP A 54 14.17 16.74 -10.07
C ASP A 54 12.90 16.85 -10.93
N ARG A 55 11.84 17.52 -10.45
CA ARG A 55 10.52 17.63 -11.12
C ARG A 55 9.91 16.28 -11.56
N GLN A 56 10.41 15.17 -11.03
CA GLN A 56 9.93 13.83 -11.34
C GLN A 56 8.75 13.47 -10.44
N PHE A 57 7.74 12.82 -11.02
CA PHE A 57 6.60 12.28 -10.28
C PHE A 57 6.67 10.76 -10.25
N GLY A 58 6.20 10.19 -9.16
CA GLY A 58 6.16 8.74 -8.97
C GLY A 58 5.14 8.35 -7.94
N TYR A 59 4.93 7.04 -7.86
CA TYR A 59 4.01 6.42 -6.92
C TYR A 59 4.70 6.22 -5.58
N ALA A 60 4.00 6.58 -4.51
CA ALA A 60 4.33 6.24 -3.14
C ALA A 60 3.16 5.46 -2.52
N ILE A 61 3.46 4.63 -1.53
CA ILE A 61 2.43 3.98 -0.72
C ILE A 61 1.65 5.01 0.10
N ALA A 62 0.33 4.88 0.16
CA ALA A 62 -0.52 5.68 1.03
C ALA A 62 -0.62 5.03 2.43
N ALA A 63 -1.12 5.77 3.43
CA ALA A 63 -1.41 5.21 4.75
C ALA A 63 -2.37 3.99 4.67
N ASP A 64 -3.37 4.07 3.80
CA ASP A 64 -4.29 2.97 3.53
C ASP A 64 -3.62 1.80 2.80
N GLY A 65 -2.56 2.05 2.04
CA GLY A 65 -1.69 1.02 1.49
C GLY A 65 -1.06 0.16 2.59
N TRP A 66 -0.54 0.79 3.65
CA TRP A 66 -0.01 0.05 4.81
C TRP A 66 -1.07 -0.78 5.50
N ARG A 67 -2.27 -0.21 5.70
CA ARG A 67 -3.41 -0.93 6.28
C ARG A 67 -3.87 -2.10 5.41
N CYS A 68 -3.84 -1.95 4.09
CA CYS A 68 -4.16 -3.03 3.17
C CYS A 68 -3.13 -4.17 3.24
N ILE A 69 -1.85 -3.87 3.43
CA ILE A 69 -0.84 -4.91 3.63
C ILE A 69 -1.00 -5.55 4.99
N TYR A 70 -1.02 -4.78 6.08
CA TYR A 70 -0.75 -5.27 7.44
C TYR A 70 -1.93 -5.17 8.41
N GLY A 71 -3.02 -4.50 8.02
CA GLY A 71 -4.11 -4.10 8.92
C GLY A 71 -3.83 -2.85 9.75
N PHE A 72 -2.62 -2.30 9.69
CA PHE A 72 -2.15 -1.18 10.52
C PHE A 72 -1.50 -0.07 9.67
N THR A 73 -1.48 1.17 10.18
CA THR A 73 -0.69 2.25 9.55
C THR A 73 0.80 2.08 9.80
N ARG A 74 1.64 2.84 9.09
CA ARG A 74 3.09 2.79 9.27
C ARG A 74 3.50 3.14 10.70
N GLU A 75 2.89 4.17 11.27
CA GLU A 75 3.18 4.67 12.63
C GLU A 75 2.81 3.62 13.70
N GLN A 76 1.70 2.91 13.50
CA GLN A 76 1.32 1.81 14.38
C GLN A 76 2.31 0.65 14.31
N LEU A 77 2.78 0.31 13.11
CA LEU A 77 3.80 -0.72 12.92
C LEU A 77 5.13 -0.34 13.58
N ASP A 78 5.55 0.93 13.45
CA ASP A 78 6.76 1.43 14.09
C ASP A 78 6.65 1.49 15.63
N SER A 79 5.42 1.49 16.18
CA SER A 79 5.19 1.44 17.64
C SER A 79 5.21 0.03 18.23
N PHE A 80 5.21 -1.02 17.40
CA PHE A 80 5.26 -2.38 17.89
C PHE A 80 6.67 -2.73 18.40
N PRO A 81 6.78 -3.41 19.56
CA PRO A 81 8.08 -3.91 20.01
C PRO A 81 8.63 -4.93 19.02
N ASP A 82 9.95 -5.08 18.91
CA ASP A 82 10.60 -6.08 18.05
C ASP A 82 10.13 -7.53 18.33
N THR A 83 9.59 -7.78 19.52
CA THR A 83 9.03 -9.08 19.92
C THR A 83 7.59 -9.29 19.48
N ALA A 84 6.95 -8.31 18.87
CA ALA A 84 5.59 -8.44 18.36
C ALA A 84 5.56 -9.44 17.19
N PRO A 85 4.54 -10.30 17.10
CA PRO A 85 4.38 -11.16 15.94
C PRO A 85 4.29 -10.30 14.68
N ALA A 86 4.97 -10.73 13.61
CA ALA A 86 4.92 -10.03 12.32
C ALA A 86 3.45 -9.83 11.91
N PRO A 87 3.04 -8.61 11.51
CA PRO A 87 1.64 -8.33 11.25
C PRO A 87 1.14 -9.17 10.08
N PHE A 88 -0.08 -9.70 10.23
CA PHE A 88 -0.72 -10.53 9.21
C PHE A 88 -0.92 -9.76 7.91
N ARG A 89 -0.66 -10.43 6.79
CA ARG A 89 -0.88 -9.83 5.48
C ARG A 89 -2.36 -9.93 5.08
N VAL A 90 -3.06 -8.81 5.01
CA VAL A 90 -4.51 -8.75 4.74
C VAL A 90 -4.79 -8.81 3.23
N TRP A 91 -4.15 -7.97 2.43
CA TRP A 91 -4.32 -7.86 0.96
C TRP A 91 -5.77 -7.60 0.50
N GLN A 92 -6.53 -6.88 1.32
CA GLN A 92 -7.92 -6.55 1.05
C GLN A 92 -8.17 -5.07 1.34
N TRP A 93 -8.95 -4.42 0.49
CA TRP A 93 -9.36 -3.03 0.70
C TRP A 93 -10.75 -2.71 0.15
N PRO A 94 -11.58 -1.90 0.84
CA PRO A 94 -11.42 -1.48 2.22
C PRO A 94 -11.36 -2.69 3.16
N LEU A 95 -10.76 -2.50 4.35
CA LEU A 95 -10.82 -3.53 5.39
C LEU A 95 -12.29 -3.87 5.64
N ALA A 96 -12.60 -5.17 5.77
CA ALA A 96 -13.93 -5.57 6.20
C ALA A 96 -14.22 -4.84 7.51
N GLU A 97 -15.37 -4.18 7.63
CA GLU A 97 -15.80 -3.63 8.91
C GLU A 97 -15.76 -4.81 9.89
N LEU A 98 -14.88 -4.75 10.89
CA LEU A 98 -15.01 -5.59 12.07
C LEU A 98 -16.45 -5.38 12.55
N PRO A 99 -17.24 -6.44 12.80
CA PRO A 99 -18.56 -6.26 13.36
C PRO A 99 -18.38 -5.39 14.58
N ARG A 100 -18.99 -4.18 14.57
CA ARG A 100 -18.97 -3.29 15.73
C ARG A 100 -19.40 -4.17 16.88
N ALA A 101 -18.52 -4.40 17.85
CA ALA A 101 -18.94 -5.01 19.10
C ALA A 101 -20.04 -4.09 19.61
N SER A 102 -21.29 -4.53 19.46
CA SER A 102 -22.44 -3.84 20.00
C SER A 102 -22.13 -3.64 21.47
N ALA A 103 -21.90 -2.39 21.86
CA ALA A 103 -21.81 -2.02 23.26
C ALA A 103 -23.08 -2.55 23.91
N ALA A 104 -22.90 -3.56 24.77
CA ALA A 104 -23.94 -4.13 25.62
C ALA A 104 -24.29 -3.15 26.73
#